data_AF-A0A9E0FHU1-F1
#
_entry.id   AF-A0A9E0FHU1-F1
#
_cell.length_a   1.000
_cell.length_b   1.000
_cell.length_c   1.000
_cell.angle_alpha   90.00
_cell.angle_beta   90.00
_cell.angle_gamma   90.00
#
_symmetry.space_group_name_H-M   'P 1'
#
loop_
_entity.id
_entity.type
_entity.pdbx_description
1 polymer ?
#
loop_
_entity_poly.entity_id
_entity_poly.type
_entity_poly.pdbx_seq_one_letter_code
_entity_poly.pdbx_strand_id
1 'polypeptide(L)'
;MAIATITKWLTSARDFDAGILLYKRWGESTFFKSVLDNGYSTEVYNRLQKELQGLEHQKNDEEEIQAPVIIGELPEDLKNLQLQINDAYGRMRLLHATLESLPTKARRAECAADIKETFQWIDECYDQINYWKATGKRKPGNVVEKRNEITLRDMVHTYMNLRPNICKTKNKLKRERDAQRMTMLSGKIQAWEDELLFYDKIIEEKGDVVIYDRK
;
A
#
# COMPACT_ATOMS: atom_id res chain seq x y z
N MET A 1 11.73 -35.75 -24.39
CA MET A 1 10.31 -36.21 -24.43
C MET A 1 9.57 -36.02 -23.12
N ALA A 2 10.18 -36.30 -21.95
CA ALA A 2 9.52 -36.11 -20.63
C ALA A 2 8.92 -34.72 -20.43
N ILE A 3 9.69 -33.66 -20.74
CA ILE A 3 9.26 -32.26 -20.61
C ILE A 3 7.96 -32.01 -21.39
N ALA A 4 7.88 -32.38 -22.67
CA ALA A 4 6.68 -32.16 -23.48
C ALA A 4 5.43 -32.87 -22.93
N THR A 5 5.58 -34.08 -22.39
CA THR A 5 4.48 -34.84 -21.78
C THR A 5 4.02 -34.21 -20.45
N ILE A 6 4.97 -33.78 -19.62
CA ILE A 6 4.68 -33.09 -18.35
C ILE A 6 4.02 -31.73 -18.62
N THR A 7 4.56 -30.95 -19.56
CA THR A 7 3.99 -29.65 -19.96
C THR A 7 2.57 -29.79 -20.48
N LYS A 8 2.30 -30.80 -21.33
CA LYS A 8 0.96 -31.08 -21.83
C LYS A 8 -0.01 -31.44 -20.70
N TRP A 9 0.44 -32.18 -19.68
CA TRP A 9 -0.40 -32.49 -18.52
C TRP A 9 -0.66 -31.24 -17.66
N LEU A 10 0.36 -30.41 -17.39
CA LEU A 10 0.24 -29.19 -16.61
C LEU A 10 -0.71 -28.15 -17.22
N THR A 11 -0.85 -28.13 -18.55
CA THR A 11 -1.75 -27.23 -19.29
C THR A 11 -3.13 -27.83 -19.57
N SER A 12 -3.37 -29.09 -19.20
CA SER A 12 -4.66 -29.78 -19.35
C SER A 12 -5.51 -29.71 -18.08
N ALA A 13 -6.58 -30.51 -18.00
CA ALA A 13 -7.42 -30.64 -16.80
C ALA A 13 -6.72 -31.26 -15.57
N ARG A 14 -5.43 -31.65 -15.68
CA ARG A 14 -4.57 -32.18 -14.61
C ARG A 14 -5.19 -33.38 -13.88
N ASP A 15 -5.53 -34.40 -14.67
CA ASP A 15 -5.99 -35.68 -14.13
C ASP A 15 -4.98 -36.25 -13.12
N PHE A 16 -5.48 -36.64 -11.95
CA PHE A 16 -4.65 -37.03 -10.80
C PHE A 16 -3.92 -38.34 -11.06
N ASP A 17 -4.60 -39.34 -11.61
CA ASP A 17 -4.02 -40.65 -11.91
C ASP A 17 -2.93 -40.54 -12.99
N ALA A 18 -3.18 -39.74 -14.03
CA ALA A 18 -2.15 -39.40 -15.00
C ALA A 18 -0.94 -38.72 -14.31
N GLY A 19 -1.18 -37.76 -13.41
CA GLY A 19 -0.14 -37.08 -12.64
C GLY A 19 0.73 -38.03 -11.82
N ILE A 20 0.12 -39.01 -11.16
CA ILE A 20 0.82 -40.07 -10.41
C ILE A 20 1.75 -40.85 -11.33
N LEU A 21 1.28 -41.26 -12.52
CA LEU A 21 2.10 -42.01 -13.46
C LEU A 21 3.31 -41.21 -13.95
N LEU A 22 3.12 -39.92 -14.24
CA LEU A 22 4.22 -39.02 -14.63
C LEU A 22 5.24 -38.90 -13.49
N TYR A 23 4.77 -38.72 -12.26
CA TYR A 23 5.64 -38.59 -11.09
C TYR A 23 6.38 -39.90 -10.75
N LYS A 24 5.71 -41.06 -10.82
CA LYS A 24 6.38 -42.36 -10.64
C LYS A 24 7.50 -42.56 -11.67
N ARG A 25 7.28 -42.12 -12.90
CA ARG A 25 8.25 -42.26 -14.00
C ARG A 25 9.42 -41.29 -13.92
N TRP A 26 9.19 -40.01 -13.59
CA TRP A 26 10.23 -38.96 -13.67
C TRP A 26 10.52 -38.22 -12.37
N GLY A 27 9.74 -38.43 -11.31
CA GLY A 27 10.00 -37.85 -10.00
C GLY A 27 11.28 -38.41 -9.39
N GLU A 28 11.96 -37.60 -8.60
CA GLU A 28 13.24 -37.96 -7.96
C GLU A 28 13.06 -38.52 -6.56
N SER A 29 11.99 -38.12 -5.85
CA SER A 29 11.75 -38.57 -4.49
C SER A 29 11.27 -40.02 -4.45
N THR A 30 12.14 -40.90 -3.97
CA THR A 30 11.83 -42.31 -3.70
C THR A 30 10.77 -42.46 -2.62
N PHE A 31 10.72 -41.53 -1.66
CA PHE A 31 9.69 -41.49 -0.64
C PHE A 31 8.29 -41.30 -1.26
N PHE A 32 8.09 -40.26 -2.07
CA PHE A 32 6.79 -40.01 -2.70
C PHE A 32 6.36 -41.15 -3.61
N LYS A 33 7.27 -41.80 -4.34
CA LYS A 33 6.94 -43.00 -5.12
C LYS A 33 6.40 -44.12 -4.23
N SER A 34 7.08 -44.39 -3.11
CA SER A 34 6.65 -45.39 -2.12
C SER A 34 5.28 -45.06 -1.51
N VAL A 35 5.00 -43.79 -1.20
CA VAL A 35 3.69 -43.35 -0.71
C VAL A 35 2.59 -43.61 -1.76
N LEU A 36 2.87 -43.28 -3.02
CA LEU A 36 1.91 -43.48 -4.12
C LEU A 36 1.71 -44.95 -4.51
N ASP A 37 2.59 -45.87 -4.08
CA ASP A 37 2.46 -47.31 -4.30
C ASP A 37 1.77 -48.01 -3.12
N ASN A 38 2.10 -47.63 -1.89
CA ASN A 38 1.68 -48.35 -0.68
C ASN A 38 0.47 -47.72 0.04
N GLY A 39 0.01 -46.56 -0.41
CA GLY A 39 -1.12 -45.85 0.18
C GLY A 39 -0.77 -45.10 1.47
N TYR A 40 -1.80 -44.58 2.13
CA TYR A 40 -1.65 -43.76 3.34
C TYR A 40 -1.70 -44.63 4.60
N SER A 41 -0.59 -44.68 5.34
CA SER A 41 -0.54 -45.16 6.72
C SER A 41 -0.19 -44.00 7.66
N THR A 42 -0.45 -44.17 8.96
CA THR A 42 -0.10 -43.17 9.99
C THR A 42 1.41 -42.90 10.02
N GLU A 43 2.24 -43.91 9.76
CA GLU A 43 3.70 -43.77 9.68
C GLU A 43 4.12 -42.97 8.45
N VAL A 44 3.49 -43.23 7.31
CA VAL A 44 3.71 -42.48 6.07
C VAL A 44 3.30 -41.02 6.23
N TYR A 45 2.19 -40.75 6.91
CA TYR A 45 1.74 -39.39 7.21
C TYR A 45 2.75 -38.62 8.06
N ASN A 46 3.22 -39.22 9.16
CA ASN A 46 4.22 -38.60 10.04
C ASN A 46 5.53 -38.32 9.32
N ARG A 47 5.95 -39.22 8.43
CA ARG A 47 7.15 -39.03 7.60
C ARG A 47 6.95 -37.94 6.54
N LEU A 48 5.79 -37.90 5.89
CA LEU A 48 5.44 -36.87 4.92
C LEU A 48 5.45 -35.48 5.56
N GLN A 49 4.86 -35.35 6.76
CA GLN A 49 4.86 -34.10 7.51
C GLN A 49 6.29 -33.62 7.81
N LYS A 50 7.18 -34.53 8.19
CA LYS A 50 8.59 -34.21 8.47
C LYS A 50 9.35 -33.78 7.21
N GLU A 51 9.14 -34.45 6.08
CA GLU A 51 9.77 -34.10 4.80
C GLU A 51 9.25 -32.74 4.28
N LEU A 52 7.94 -32.46 4.39
CA LEU A 52 7.36 -31.17 4.02
C LEU A 52 7.88 -30.03 4.90
N GLN A 53 8.01 -30.26 6.21
CA GLN A 53 8.67 -29.30 7.10
C GLN A 53 10.15 -29.10 6.72
N GLY A 54 10.84 -30.16 6.30
CA GLY A 54 12.21 -30.07 5.79
C GLY A 54 12.34 -29.20 4.54
N LEU A 55 11.40 -29.33 3.60
CA LEU A 55 11.34 -28.50 2.39
C LEU A 55 10.98 -27.05 2.69
N GLU A 56 10.16 -26.78 3.69
CA GLU A 56 9.83 -25.42 4.14
C GLU A 56 11.06 -24.69 4.73
N HIS A 57 12.01 -25.44 5.30
CA HIS A 57 13.23 -24.91 5.91
C HIS A 57 14.46 -25.02 5.01
N GLN A 58 14.39 -25.81 3.92
CA GLN A 58 15.27 -25.63 2.77
C GLN A 58 14.87 -24.33 2.09
N LYS A 59 15.48 -23.24 2.56
CA LYS A 59 15.57 -22.00 1.77
C LYS A 59 15.87 -22.41 0.33
N ASN A 60 15.03 -21.98 -0.60
CA ASN A 60 15.34 -21.94 -2.01
C ASN A 60 16.72 -21.29 -2.17
N ASP A 61 17.74 -22.11 -2.30
CA ASP A 61 19.00 -21.69 -2.88
C ASP A 61 18.69 -21.44 -4.36
N GLU A 62 18.77 -20.15 -4.73
CA GLU A 62 18.91 -19.64 -6.10
C GLU A 62 17.62 -19.49 -6.94
N GLU A 63 16.69 -18.65 -6.48
CA GLU A 63 16.41 -17.50 -7.35
C GLU A 63 17.55 -16.51 -7.09
N GLU A 64 18.37 -16.21 -8.11
CA GLU A 64 19.27 -15.06 -8.08
C GLU A 64 18.43 -13.78 -7.93
N ILE A 65 17.98 -13.50 -6.71
CA ILE A 65 17.64 -12.17 -6.28
C ILE A 65 18.98 -11.45 -6.33
N GLN A 66 19.26 -10.80 -7.47
CA GLN A 66 20.38 -9.89 -7.60
C GLN A 66 20.47 -9.11 -6.30
N ALA A 67 21.58 -9.29 -5.58
CA ALA A 67 21.79 -8.68 -4.28
C ALA A 67 21.32 -7.23 -4.39
N PRO A 68 20.39 -6.77 -3.53
CA PRO A 68 19.80 -5.46 -3.69
C PRO A 68 20.96 -4.50 -3.80
N VAL A 69 21.11 -3.91 -4.99
CA VAL A 69 22.09 -2.85 -5.18
C VAL A 69 21.70 -1.87 -4.10
N ILE A 70 22.61 -1.63 -3.15
CA ILE A 70 22.40 -0.63 -2.10
C ILE A 70 22.56 0.71 -2.81
N ILE A 71 21.54 1.05 -3.59
CA ILE A 71 21.37 2.35 -4.19
C ILE A 71 21.15 3.27 -3.00
N GLY A 72 21.90 4.36 -2.96
CA GLY A 72 21.92 5.32 -1.86
C GLY A 72 20.53 5.82 -1.47
N GLU A 73 20.49 6.72 -0.48
CA GLU A 73 19.24 7.26 0.06
C GLU A 73 18.19 7.56 -1.03
N LEU A 74 16.93 7.15 -0.77
CA LEU A 74 15.83 7.45 -1.66
C LEU A 74 15.80 8.97 -1.95
N PRO A 75 15.63 9.36 -3.23
CA PRO A 75 15.34 10.75 -3.59
C PRO A 75 14.21 11.34 -2.76
N GLU A 76 14.30 12.64 -2.47
CA GLU A 76 13.37 13.38 -1.59
C GLU A 76 11.90 13.23 -2.02
N ASP A 77 11.63 13.22 -3.31
CA ASP A 77 10.30 13.04 -3.87
C ASP A 77 9.77 11.60 -3.71
N LEU A 78 10.62 10.56 -3.76
CA LEU A 78 10.20 9.19 -3.42
C LEU A 78 10.01 9.01 -1.91
N LYS A 79 10.78 9.72 -1.08
CA LYS A 79 10.54 9.78 0.37
C LYS A 79 9.16 10.41 0.64
N ASN A 80 8.84 11.50 -0.05
CA ASN A 80 7.52 12.13 0.02
C ASN A 80 6.41 11.22 -0.48
N LEU A 81 6.65 10.47 -1.57
CA LEU A 81 5.70 9.47 -2.07
C LEU A 81 5.45 8.39 -1.02
N GLN A 82 6.50 7.90 -0.36
CA GLN A 82 6.38 6.90 0.70
C GLN A 82 5.57 7.42 1.90
N LEU A 83 5.75 8.68 2.30
CA LEU A 83 4.91 9.31 3.34
C LEU A 83 3.44 9.35 2.91
N GLN A 84 3.17 9.72 1.65
CA GLN A 84 1.81 9.75 1.11
C GLN A 84 1.15 8.37 1.05
N ILE A 85 1.91 7.33 0.72
CA ILE A 85 1.45 5.93 0.77
C ILE A 85 1.02 5.58 2.20
N ASN A 86 1.84 5.91 3.21
CA ASN A 86 1.52 5.64 4.61
C ASN A 86 0.23 6.36 5.06
N ASP A 87 0.06 7.63 4.65
CA ASP A 87 -1.15 8.41 4.95
C ASP A 87 -2.39 7.82 4.24
N ALA A 88 -2.24 7.36 3.00
CA ALA A 88 -3.31 6.71 2.25
C ALA A 88 -3.72 5.38 2.90
N TYR A 89 -2.75 4.56 3.32
CA TYR A 89 -3.01 3.35 4.11
C TYR A 89 -3.77 3.65 5.40
N GLY A 90 -3.37 4.72 6.11
CA GLY A 90 -4.04 5.17 7.33
C GLY A 90 -5.51 5.50 7.07
N ARG A 91 -5.79 6.31 6.04
CA ARG A 91 -7.16 6.67 5.63
C ARG A 91 -7.98 5.46 5.19
N MET A 92 -7.39 4.61 4.36
CA MET A 92 -8.03 3.39 3.88
C MET A 92 -8.39 2.43 5.01
N ARG A 93 -7.51 2.26 6.01
CA ARG A 93 -7.79 1.44 7.20
C ARG A 93 -8.98 1.97 7.99
N LEU A 94 -9.12 3.30 8.10
CA LEU A 94 -10.28 3.93 8.74
C LEU A 94 -11.56 3.73 7.91
N LEU A 95 -11.48 3.87 6.59
CA LEU A 95 -12.61 3.60 5.69
C LEU A 95 -13.06 2.15 5.80
N HIS A 96 -12.12 1.20 5.77
CA HIS A 96 -12.41 -0.22 5.94
C HIS A 96 -13.11 -0.51 7.28
N ALA A 97 -12.62 0.07 8.38
CA ALA A 97 -13.23 -0.10 9.71
C ALA A 97 -14.65 0.50 9.81
N THR A 98 -14.95 1.55 9.04
CA THR A 98 -16.27 2.20 9.01
C THR A 98 -17.24 1.56 8.02
N LEU A 99 -16.77 0.70 7.12
CA LEU A 99 -17.59 0.11 6.06
C LEU A 99 -18.76 -0.70 6.60
N GLU A 100 -18.57 -1.44 7.69
CA GLU A 100 -19.65 -2.22 8.33
C GLU A 100 -20.68 -1.35 9.05
N SER A 101 -20.28 -0.18 9.57
CA SER A 101 -21.16 0.70 10.34
C SER A 101 -21.97 1.68 9.47
N LEU A 102 -21.68 1.76 8.17
CA LEU A 102 -22.43 2.62 7.24
C LEU A 102 -23.87 2.08 7.04
N PRO A 103 -24.90 2.95 7.15
CA PRO A 103 -26.29 2.51 7.20
C PRO A 103 -26.83 2.00 5.86
N THR A 104 -26.41 2.61 4.74
CA THR A 104 -26.97 2.32 3.42
C THR A 104 -26.01 1.52 2.55
N LYS A 105 -26.57 0.61 1.75
CA LYS A 105 -25.80 -0.20 0.78
C LYS A 105 -25.07 0.68 -0.25
N ALA A 106 -25.67 1.80 -0.65
CA ALA A 106 -25.06 2.76 -1.57
C ALA A 106 -23.77 3.37 -0.99
N ARG A 107 -23.82 3.86 0.26
CA ARG A 107 -22.64 4.40 0.95
C ARG A 107 -21.55 3.34 1.15
N ARG A 108 -21.93 2.09 1.45
CA ARG A 108 -20.97 0.98 1.54
C ARG A 108 -20.30 0.69 0.20
N ALA A 109 -21.04 0.77 -0.90
CA ALA A 109 -20.51 0.58 -2.24
C ALA A 109 -19.55 1.71 -2.65
N GLU A 110 -19.89 2.98 -2.34
CA GLU A 110 -19.00 4.13 -2.53
C GLU A 110 -17.70 3.94 -1.74
N CYS A 111 -17.78 3.63 -0.44
CA CYS A 111 -16.61 3.40 0.40
C CYS A 111 -15.74 2.23 -0.11
N ALA A 112 -16.36 1.13 -0.57
CA ALA A 112 -15.63 0.01 -1.16
C ALA A 112 -14.91 0.40 -2.46
N ALA A 113 -15.52 1.26 -3.29
CA ALA A 113 -14.89 1.78 -4.49
C ALA A 113 -13.70 2.66 -4.16
N ASP A 114 -13.82 3.57 -3.19
CA ASP A 114 -12.74 4.44 -2.73
C ASP A 114 -11.55 3.63 -2.18
N ILE A 115 -11.83 2.58 -1.38
CA ILE A 115 -10.80 1.67 -0.88
C ILE A 115 -10.07 0.99 -2.04
N LYS A 116 -10.81 0.49 -3.04
CA LYS A 116 -10.24 -0.20 -4.20
C LYS A 116 -9.36 0.75 -5.03
N GLU A 117 -9.82 1.96 -5.30
CA GLU A 117 -9.06 2.97 -6.03
C GLU A 117 -7.79 3.37 -5.26
N THR A 118 -7.90 3.54 -3.93
CA THR A 118 -6.75 3.84 -3.07
C THR A 118 -5.71 2.73 -3.10
N PHE A 119 -6.13 1.46 -3.09
CA PHE A 119 -5.22 0.31 -3.23
C PHE A 119 -4.47 0.32 -4.55
N GLN A 120 -5.18 0.54 -5.67
CA GLN A 120 -4.54 0.60 -7.00
C GLN A 120 -3.48 1.70 -7.06
N TRP A 121 -3.80 2.89 -6.52
CA TRP A 121 -2.86 4.00 -6.43
C TRP A 121 -1.63 3.68 -5.56
N ILE A 122 -1.85 3.03 -4.41
CA ILE A 122 -0.77 2.57 -3.53
C ILE A 122 0.17 1.60 -4.26
N ASP A 123 -0.39 0.63 -4.97
CA ASP A 123 0.38 -0.37 -5.72
C ASP A 123 1.22 0.31 -6.81
N GLU A 124 0.64 1.24 -7.56
CA GLU A 124 1.37 2.04 -8.55
C GLU A 124 2.53 2.83 -7.93
N CYS A 125 2.34 3.38 -6.73
CA CYS A 125 3.37 4.13 -6.02
C CYS A 125 4.50 3.22 -5.51
N TYR A 126 4.17 2.04 -4.98
CA TYR A 126 5.19 1.04 -4.60
C TYR A 126 5.97 0.54 -5.80
N ASP A 127 5.30 0.36 -6.94
CA ASP A 127 5.93 0.01 -8.20
C ASP A 127 7.02 1.02 -8.60
N GLN A 128 6.78 2.32 -8.41
CA GLN A 128 7.80 3.34 -8.67
C GLN A 128 8.99 3.25 -7.71
N ILE A 129 8.72 3.05 -6.42
CA ILE A 129 9.76 2.91 -5.38
C ILE A 129 10.59 1.65 -5.63
N ASN A 130 9.95 0.53 -5.94
CA ASN A 130 10.61 -0.74 -6.19
C ASN A 130 11.44 -0.68 -7.47
N TYR A 131 10.93 -0.04 -8.52
CA TYR A 131 11.69 0.21 -9.76
C TYR A 131 12.95 1.04 -9.50
N TRP A 132 12.85 2.09 -8.67
CA TRP A 132 14.02 2.88 -8.26
C TRP A 132 15.03 2.03 -7.49
N LYS A 133 14.58 1.24 -6.50
CA LYS A 133 15.45 0.36 -5.71
C LYS A 133 16.16 -0.69 -6.58
N ALA A 134 15.51 -1.18 -7.63
CA ALA A 134 16.08 -2.17 -8.53
C ALA A 134 17.07 -1.57 -9.55
N THR A 135 16.76 -0.40 -10.11
CA THR A 135 17.48 0.13 -11.29
C THR A 135 18.29 1.39 -11.03
N GLY A 136 18.01 2.12 -9.94
CA GLY A 136 18.57 3.44 -9.64
C GLY A 136 18.07 4.54 -10.59
N LYS A 137 17.06 4.22 -11.41
CA LYS A 137 16.46 5.12 -12.38
C LYS A 137 14.96 5.25 -12.12
N ARG A 138 14.36 6.30 -12.66
CA ARG A 138 12.91 6.50 -12.61
C ARG A 138 12.20 5.57 -13.57
N LYS A 139 11.04 5.04 -13.15
CA LYS A 139 10.16 4.30 -14.04
C LYS A 139 9.67 5.27 -15.13
N PRO A 140 9.92 5.00 -16.42
CA PRO A 140 9.41 5.83 -17.49
C PRO A 140 7.89 5.61 -17.60
N GLY A 141 7.12 6.68 -17.45
CA GLY A 141 5.65 6.64 -17.48
C GLY A 141 5.04 7.18 -16.19
N ASN A 142 4.00 8.00 -16.40
CA ASN A 142 3.16 8.72 -15.43
C ASN A 142 3.84 9.02 -14.09
N VAL A 143 4.26 10.28 -13.95
CA VAL A 143 4.26 10.91 -12.63
C VAL A 143 2.89 10.61 -12.05
N VAL A 144 2.84 9.87 -10.95
CA VAL A 144 1.59 9.66 -10.24
C VAL A 144 1.28 11.02 -9.64
N GLU A 145 0.66 11.88 -10.45
CA GLU A 145 0.20 13.17 -10.01
C GLU A 145 -0.85 12.88 -8.94
N LYS A 146 -0.51 13.28 -7.73
CA LYS A 146 -1.40 13.24 -6.60
C LYS A 146 -2.72 13.86 -7.06
N ARG A 147 -3.83 13.12 -6.99
CA ARG A 147 -5.14 13.77 -6.92
C ARG A 147 -5.13 14.60 -5.65
N ASN A 148 -4.66 15.83 -5.75
CA ASN A 148 -4.83 16.87 -4.74
C ASN A 148 -6.30 17.31 -4.78
N GLU A 149 -7.21 16.35 -4.70
CA GLU A 149 -8.60 16.64 -4.36
C GLU A 149 -8.58 16.95 -2.87
N ILE A 150 -8.27 18.20 -2.56
CA ILE A 150 -8.50 18.74 -1.22
C ILE A 150 -10.01 18.68 -1.05
N THR A 151 -10.49 17.72 -0.26
CA THR A 151 -11.93 17.60 -0.06
C THR A 151 -12.41 18.80 0.74
N LEU A 152 -13.68 19.18 0.56
CA LEU A 152 -14.27 20.29 1.32
C LEU A 152 -14.17 20.04 2.84
N ARG A 153 -14.21 18.77 3.26
CA ARG A 153 -13.94 18.35 4.65
C ARG A 153 -12.51 18.68 5.09
N ASP A 154 -11.51 18.40 4.26
CA ASP A 154 -10.11 18.69 4.57
C ASP A 154 -9.87 20.21 4.63
N MET A 155 -10.50 20.98 3.74
CA MET A 155 -10.48 22.45 3.79
C MET A 155 -11.08 22.97 5.10
N VAL A 156 -12.27 22.51 5.47
CA VAL A 156 -12.95 22.92 6.72
C VAL A 156 -12.13 22.53 7.94
N HIS A 157 -11.58 21.31 7.98
CA HIS A 157 -10.78 20.87 9.12
C HIS A 157 -9.48 21.67 9.25
N THR A 158 -8.82 21.95 8.13
CA THR A 158 -7.62 22.81 8.10
C THR A 158 -7.97 24.21 8.60
N TYR A 159 -9.03 24.81 8.07
CA TYR A 159 -9.53 26.13 8.46
C TYR A 159 -9.83 26.24 9.97
N MET A 160 -10.55 25.26 10.53
CA MET A 160 -10.87 25.22 11.97
C MET A 160 -9.62 25.17 12.85
N ASN A 161 -8.54 24.54 12.38
CA ASN A 161 -7.31 24.37 13.14
C ASN A 161 -6.32 25.54 12.97
N LEU A 162 -6.45 26.37 11.92
CA LEU A 162 -5.55 27.50 11.66
C LEU A 162 -5.55 28.52 12.81
N ARG A 163 -6.72 29.04 13.22
CA ARG A 163 -6.82 30.05 14.29
C ARG A 163 -6.24 29.56 15.63
N PRO A 164 -6.58 28.36 16.13
CA PRO A 164 -5.95 27.81 17.33
C PRO A 164 -4.43 27.68 17.21
N ASN A 165 -3.93 27.22 16.05
CA ASN A 165 -2.49 27.04 15.83
C ASN A 165 -1.73 28.36 15.79
N ILE A 166 -2.27 29.38 15.13
CA ILE A 166 -1.75 30.75 15.12
C ILE A 166 -1.68 31.28 16.55
N CYS A 167 -2.77 31.18 17.32
CA CYS A 167 -2.83 31.67 18.70
C CYS A 167 -1.81 30.98 19.61
N LYS A 168 -1.75 29.64 19.57
CA LYS A 168 -0.77 28.84 20.33
C LYS A 168 0.67 29.24 19.98
N THR A 169 0.94 29.50 18.71
CA THR A 169 2.29 29.78 18.22
C THR A 169 2.69 31.23 18.49
N LYS A 170 1.77 32.19 18.41
CA LYS A 170 1.98 33.58 18.89
C LYS A 170 2.32 33.60 20.38
N ASN A 171 1.64 32.77 21.19
CA ASN A 171 1.94 32.66 22.62
C ASN A 171 3.31 32.03 22.89
N LYS A 172 3.76 31.08 22.05
CA LYS A 172 5.13 30.55 22.12
C LYS A 172 6.17 31.60 21.72
N LEU A 173 5.92 32.34 20.64
CA LEU A 173 6.82 33.40 20.16
C LEU A 173 7.08 34.46 21.24
N LYS A 174 6.05 34.86 22.01
CA LYS A 174 6.20 35.83 23.12
C LYS A 174 7.13 35.37 24.25
N ARG A 175 7.35 34.05 24.39
CA ARG A 175 8.15 33.46 25.46
C ARG A 175 9.54 33.04 25.00
N GLU A 176 9.77 33.00 23.69
CA GLU A 176 11.01 32.53 23.09
C GLU A 176 12.07 33.64 23.09
N ARG A 177 13.32 33.28 23.41
CA ARG A 177 14.44 34.24 23.48
C ARG A 177 15.46 34.06 22.36
N ASP A 178 15.44 32.90 21.71
CA ASP A 178 16.34 32.58 20.61
C ASP A 178 15.88 33.26 19.31
N ALA A 179 16.75 34.10 18.75
CA ALA A 179 16.48 34.87 17.54
C ALA A 179 16.19 33.98 16.32
N GLN A 180 16.92 32.88 16.14
CA GLN A 180 16.69 31.98 14.99
C GLN A 180 15.31 31.31 15.09
N ARG A 181 14.96 30.91 16.30
CA ARG A 181 13.68 30.26 16.58
C ARG A 181 12.52 31.24 16.48
N MET A 182 12.71 32.50 16.89
CA MET A 182 11.73 33.57 16.68
C MET A 182 11.44 33.80 15.19
N THR A 183 12.46 33.86 14.34
CA THR A 183 12.28 33.99 12.88
C THR A 183 11.48 32.82 12.30
N MET A 184 11.82 31.58 12.68
CA MET A 184 11.10 30.40 12.22
C MET A 184 9.62 30.41 12.66
N LEU A 185 9.36 30.73 13.93
CA LEU A 185 8.00 30.81 14.46
C LEU A 185 7.19 31.93 13.79
N SER A 186 7.81 33.09 13.54
CA SER A 186 7.18 34.20 12.82
C SER A 186 6.82 33.83 11.38
N GLY A 187 7.73 33.16 10.66
CA GLY A 187 7.45 32.68 9.30
C GLY A 187 6.30 31.66 9.27
N LYS A 188 6.23 30.78 10.27
CA LYS A 188 5.13 29.81 10.40
C LYS A 188 3.79 30.48 10.69
N ILE A 189 3.78 31.53 11.51
CA ILE A 189 2.57 32.32 11.78
C ILE A 189 2.11 33.00 10.49
N GLN A 190 3.03 33.64 9.75
CA GLN A 190 2.70 34.30 8.49
C GLN A 190 2.09 33.32 7.48
N ALA A 191 2.71 32.16 7.30
CA ALA A 191 2.20 31.14 6.38
C ALA A 191 0.75 30.71 6.71
N TRP A 192 0.43 30.54 7.99
CA TRP A 192 -0.95 30.23 8.41
C TRP A 192 -1.91 31.41 8.28
N GLU A 193 -1.45 32.64 8.46
CA GLU A 193 -2.27 33.83 8.25
C GLU A 193 -2.60 34.02 6.77
N ASP A 194 -1.63 33.79 5.88
CA ASP A 194 -1.82 33.81 4.44
C ASP A 194 -2.80 32.71 4.00
N GLU A 195 -2.66 31.50 4.56
CA GLU A 195 -3.56 30.38 4.30
C GLU A 195 -4.98 30.65 4.80
N LEU A 196 -5.11 31.29 5.98
CA LEU A 196 -6.41 31.67 6.53
C LEU A 196 -7.10 32.72 5.66
N LEU A 197 -6.35 33.72 5.18
CA LEU A 197 -6.85 34.75 4.27
C LEU A 197 -7.31 34.15 2.93
N PHE A 198 -6.59 33.15 2.43
CA PHE A 198 -6.99 32.40 1.25
C PHE A 198 -8.34 31.68 1.45
N TYR A 199 -8.53 30.98 2.59
CA TYR A 199 -9.81 30.32 2.88
C TYR A 199 -10.95 31.32 3.11
N ASP A 200 -10.70 32.42 3.83
CA ASP A 200 -11.70 33.47 4.05
C ASP A 200 -12.17 34.05 2.70
N LYS A 201 -11.24 34.30 1.76
CA LYS A 201 -11.58 34.74 0.41
C LYS A 201 -12.43 33.71 -0.36
N ILE A 202 -12.12 32.42 -0.25
CA ILE A 202 -12.95 31.36 -0.86
C ILE A 202 -14.36 31.36 -0.26
N ILE A 203 -14.47 31.52 1.06
CA ILE A 203 -15.76 31.57 1.75
C ILE A 203 -16.55 32.81 1.34
N GLU A 204 -15.91 33.97 1.20
CA GLU A 204 -16.57 35.19 0.69
C GLU A 204 -17.03 35.02 -0.77
N GLU A 205 -16.20 34.44 -1.64
CA GLU A 205 -16.53 34.26 -3.06
C GLU A 205 -17.58 33.17 -3.32
N LYS A 206 -17.63 32.12 -2.49
CA LYS A 206 -18.47 30.93 -2.71
C LYS A 206 -19.53 30.68 -1.64
N GLY A 207 -19.56 31.49 -0.58
CA GLY A 207 -20.48 31.35 0.56
C GLY A 207 -21.95 31.55 0.21
N ASP A 208 -22.25 32.19 -0.92
CA ASP A 208 -23.61 32.42 -1.42
C ASP A 208 -24.24 31.21 -2.13
N VAL A 209 -23.52 30.08 -2.27
CA VAL A 209 -24.13 28.83 -2.76
C VAL A 209 -24.91 28.18 -1.62
N VAL A 210 -26.08 28.74 -1.32
CA VAL A 210 -27.09 28.15 -0.45
C VAL A 210 -27.49 26.80 -1.05
N ILE A 211 -27.00 25.71 -0.46
CA ILE A 211 -27.46 24.36 -0.75
C ILE A 211 -28.89 24.28 -0.22
N TYR A 212 -29.88 24.53 -1.09
CA TYR A 212 -31.26 24.21 -0.79
C TYR A 212 -31.34 22.69 -0.58
N ASP A 213 -31.56 22.28 0.67
CA ASP A 213 -31.98 20.93 0.99
C ASP A 213 -33.24 20.63 0.17
N ARG A 214 -33.10 19.77 -0.85
CA ARG A 214 -34.25 19.18 -1.52
C ARG A 214 -34.89 18.21 -0.53
N LYS A 215 -35.95 18.69 0.15
CA LYS A 215 -36.90 17.85 0.87
C LYS A 215 -37.52 16.79 -0.04
#